data_AF-A0A3S1HCQ8-F1
#
_entry.id   AF-A0A3S1HCQ8-F1
#
_cell.length_a   1.000
_cell.length_b   1.000
_cell.length_c   1.000
_cell.angle_alpha   90.00
_cell.angle_beta   90.00
_cell.angle_gamma   90.00
#
_symmetry.space_group_name_H-M   'P 1'
#
loop_
_entity.id
_entity.type
_entity.pdbx_description
1 polymer ?
#
loop_
_entity_poly.entity_id
_entity_poly.type
_entity_poly.pdbx_seq_one_letter_code
_entity_poly.pdbx_strand_id
1 'polypeptide(L)' 'MSDTTFAPTYGPVAIPVRELLPWAIFAGLMLLMMIYFVGAEEGAASLIRGTMVHEFVHDGRHLLGFPCH' A
#
# COMPACT_ATOMS: atom_id res chain seq x y z
N MET A 1 -13.64 -56.45 23.23
CA MET A 1 -12.77 -55.26 23.17
C MET A 1 -13.54 -54.22 22.39
N SER A 2 -13.95 -53.12 23.02
CA SER A 2 -14.73 -52.07 22.36
C SER A 2 -13.76 -50.99 21.92
N ASP A 3 -13.46 -50.93 20.62
CA ASP A 3 -12.69 -49.85 20.03
C ASP A 3 -13.52 -48.57 20.02
N THR A 4 -13.04 -47.55 20.71
CA THR A 4 -13.68 -46.23 20.72
C THR A 4 -13.00 -45.38 19.65
N THR A 5 -13.64 -45.26 18.48
CA THR A 5 -13.17 -44.37 17.42
C THR A 5 -13.52 -42.93 17.78
N PHE A 6 -12.52 -42.09 18.06
CA PHE A 6 -12.69 -40.64 18.17
C PHE A 6 -12.86 -40.05 16.77
N ALA A 7 -14.05 -39.51 16.48
CA ALA A 7 -14.26 -38.70 15.28
C ALA A 7 -13.61 -37.31 15.49
N PRO A 8 -12.86 -36.77 14.51
CA PRO A 8 -12.26 -35.45 14.65
C PRO A 8 -13.34 -34.37 14.65
N THR A 9 -13.49 -33.68 15.77
CA THR A 9 -14.30 -32.46 15.87
C THR A 9 -13.54 -31.28 15.29
N TYR A 10 -13.95 -30.80 14.11
CA TYR A 10 -13.52 -29.51 13.57
C TYR A 10 -14.45 -28.41 14.07
N GLY A 11 -13.93 -27.58 14.98
CA GLY A 11 -14.57 -26.35 15.41
C GLY A 11 -13.86 -25.13 14.82
N PRO A 12 -14.52 -23.96 14.77
CA PRO A 12 -13.85 -22.71 14.40
C PRO A 12 -12.69 -22.44 15.37
N VAL A 13 -11.48 -22.34 14.83
CA VAL A 13 -10.29 -21.95 15.60
C VAL A 13 -10.25 -20.42 15.66
N ALA A 14 -10.22 -19.88 16.88
CA ALA A 14 -10.08 -18.45 17.08
C ALA A 14 -8.69 -17.99 16.62
N ILE A 15 -8.64 -16.96 15.76
CA ILE A 15 -7.37 -16.41 15.29
C ILE A 15 -6.85 -15.43 16.35
N PRO A 16 -5.64 -15.65 16.91
CA PRO A 16 -5.12 -14.83 18.00
C PRO A 16 -4.78 -13.42 17.50
N VAL A 17 -5.61 -12.43 17.87
CA VAL A 17 -5.44 -11.01 17.46
C VAL A 17 -4.07 -10.46 17.85
N ARG A 18 -3.55 -10.83 19.02
CA ARG A 18 -2.25 -10.37 19.51
C ARG A 18 -1.08 -10.78 18.61
N GLU A 19 -1.17 -11.94 17.97
CA GLU A 19 -0.14 -12.45 17.06
C GLU A 19 -0.23 -11.78 15.68
N LEU A 20 -1.44 -11.42 15.26
CA LEU A 20 -1.70 -10.66 14.03
C LEU A 20 -1.34 -9.17 14.14
N LEU A 21 -1.50 -8.59 15.32
CA LEU A 21 -1.45 -7.13 15.51
C LEU A 21 -0.15 -6.48 15.01
N PRO A 22 1.06 -7.02 15.27
CA PRO A 22 2.30 -6.43 14.76
C PRO A 22 2.37 -6.41 13.23
N TRP A 23 1.91 -7.48 12.59
CA TRP A 23 1.90 -7.60 11.12
C TRP A 23 0.85 -6.70 10.50
N ALA A 24 -0.33 -6.58 11.11
CA ALA A 24 -1.36 -5.66 10.67
C ALA A 24 -0.90 -4.20 10.75
N ILE A 25 -0.20 -3.82 11.83
CA ILE A 25 0.42 -2.50 11.96
C ILE A 25 1.47 -2.29 10.87
N PHE A 26 2.38 -3.24 10.69
CA PHE A 26 3.41 -3.15 9.66
C PHE A 26 2.82 -2.98 8.25
N ALA A 27 1.87 -3.84 7.88
CA ALA A 27 1.18 -3.76 6.60
C ALA A 27 0.40 -2.45 6.44
N GLY A 28 -0.25 -1.97 7.51
CA GLY A 28 -0.94 -0.69 7.53
C GLY A 28 0.02 0.48 7.29
N LEU A 29 1.19 0.49 7.92
CA LEU A 29 2.22 1.50 7.68
C LEU A 29 2.76 1.46 6.25
N MET A 30 3.02 0.27 5.71
CA MET A 30 3.44 0.11 4.31
C MET A 30 2.36 0.59 3.33
N LEU A 31 1.10 0.29 3.60
CA LEU A 31 -0.02 0.78 2.80
C LEU A 31 -0.10 2.30 2.83
N LEU A 32 0.00 2.92 4.01
CA LEU A 32 -0.01 4.38 4.16
C LEU A 32 1.17 5.02 3.41
N MET A 33 2.35 4.40 3.49
CA MET A 33 3.53 4.84 2.76
C MET A 33 3.28 4.78 1.24
N MET A 34 2.72 3.68 0.75
CA MET A 34 2.41 3.52 -0.67
C MET A 34 1.37 4.53 -1.14
N ILE A 35 0.30 4.74 -0.36
CA ILE A 35 -0.71 5.77 -0.64
C ILE A 35 -0.07 7.16 -0.67
N TYR A 36 0.82 7.46 0.26
CA TYR A 36 1.54 8.73 0.29
C TYR A 36 2.41 8.92 -0.95
N PHE A 37 3.23 7.95 -1.33
CA PHE A 37 4.08 8.08 -2.51
C PHE A 37 3.27 8.19 -3.79
N VAL A 38 2.34 7.27 -4.04
CA VAL A 38 1.46 7.31 -5.21
C VAL A 38 0.67 8.62 -5.24
N GLY A 39 0.11 9.03 -4.10
CA GLY A 39 -0.63 10.28 -3.99
C GLY A 39 0.25 11.53 -4.12
N ALA A 40 1.52 11.49 -3.72
CA ALA A 40 2.44 12.61 -3.88
C ALA A 40 2.86 12.77 -5.34
N GLU A 41 3.17 11.68 -6.03
CA GLU A 41 3.56 11.69 -7.45
C GLU A 41 2.39 12.12 -8.36
N GLU A 42 1.17 11.69 -8.04
CA GLU A 42 -0.05 12.11 -8.75
C GLU A 42 -0.58 13.48 -8.27
N GLY A 43 0.15 14.15 -7.37
CA GLY A 43 -0.22 15.48 -6.86
C GLY A 43 -1.43 15.52 -5.91
N ALA A 44 -1.99 14.39 -5.50
CA ALA A 44 -3.07 14.30 -4.51
C ALA A 44 -2.65 14.82 -3.12
N ALA A 45 -1.37 14.75 -2.77
CA ALA A 45 -0.80 15.36 -1.56
C ALA A 45 -0.21 16.77 -1.80
N SER A 46 -0.37 17.33 -3.00
CA SER A 46 0.23 18.60 -3.38
C SER A 46 -0.52 19.78 -2.73
N LEU A 47 0.11 20.42 -1.74
CA LEU A 47 -0.42 21.63 -1.07
C LEU A 47 -0.25 22.90 -1.91
N ILE A 48 0.68 22.88 -2.86
CA ILE A 48 0.98 24.00 -3.76
C ILE A 48 0.89 23.43 -5.15
N ARG A 49 -0.03 23.93 -5.98
CA ARG A 49 -0.10 23.56 -7.40
C ARG A 49 1.31 23.58 -7.97
N GLY A 50 1.78 22.42 -8.41
CA GLY A 50 3.15 22.25 -8.87
C GLY A 50 3.42 22.93 -10.21
N THR A 51 2.90 24.13 -10.49
CA THR A 51 3.16 24.85 -11.75
C THR A 51 4.66 25.00 -11.97
N MET A 52 5.43 25.35 -10.93
CA MET A 52 6.86 25.60 -11.08
C MET A 52 7.67 24.33 -11.39
N VAL A 53 7.41 23.21 -10.72
CA VAL A 53 8.09 21.93 -11.01
C VAL A 53 7.56 21.30 -12.31
N HIS A 54 6.25 21.40 -12.54
CA HIS A 54 5.62 20.92 -13.76
C HIS A 54 6.14 21.67 -14.98
N GLU A 55 6.24 23.01 -14.94
CA GLU A 55 6.83 23.85 -15.99
C GLU A 55 8.33 23.58 -16.12
N PHE A 56 9.10 23.44 -15.03
CA PHE A 56 10.52 23.12 -15.11
C PHE A 56 10.79 21.79 -15.84
N VAL A 57 10.07 20.72 -15.48
CA VAL A 57 10.22 19.41 -16.12
C VAL A 57 9.67 19.42 -17.54
N HIS A 58 8.54 20.10 -17.74
CA HIS A 58 7.94 20.30 -19.05
C HIS A 58 8.93 21.01 -19.98
N ASP A 59 9.52 22.12 -19.56
CA ASP A 59 10.52 22.88 -20.32
C ASP A 59 11.81 22.09 -20.54
N GLY A 60 12.24 21.30 -19.55
CA GLY A 60 13.39 20.41 -19.68
C GLY A 60 13.22 19.36 -20.77
N ARG A 61 12.02 18.76 -20.92
CA ARG A 61 11.76 17.80 -22.01
C ARG A 61 11.77 18.48 -23.38
N HIS A 62 11.25 19.71 -23.45
CA HIS A 62 11.26 20.53 -24.67
C HIS A 62 12.70 20.89 -25.07
N LEU A 63 13.53 21.26 -24.09
CA LEU A 63 14.95 21.55 -24.31
C LEU A 63 15.73 20.32 -24.83
N LEU A 64 15.38 19.12 -24.37
CA LEU A 64 15.99 17.87 -24.80
C LEU A 64 15.35 17.27 -26.07
N GLY A 65 14.35 17.95 -26.66
CA GLY A 65 13.70 17.54 -27.91
C GLY A 65 12.73 16.36 -27.77
N PHE A 66 12.34 15.99 -26.54
CA PHE A 66 11.33 14.96 -26.33
C PHE A 66 9.95 15.48 -26.74
N PRO A 67 9.18 14.72 -27.54
CA PRO A 67 7.86 15.15 -27.98
C PRO A 67 6.86 15.25 -26.83
N CYS A 68 5.95 16.20 -26.94
CA CYS A 68 4.88 16.44 -26.00
C CYS A 68 3.51 16.13 -26.62
N HIS A 69 2.89 15.01 -26.22
CA HIS A 69 1.51 14.66 -26.52
C HIS A 69 0.91 13.92 -25.32
#